data_AF-A0A0B7C3U3-F1
#
_entry.id   AF-A0A0B7C3U3-F1
#
_cell.length_a   1.000
_cell.length_b   1.000
_cell.length_c   1.000
_cell.angle_alpha   90.00
_cell.angle_beta   90.00
_cell.angle_gamma   90.00
#
_symmetry.space_group_name_H-M   'P 1'
#
loop_
_entity.id
_entity.type
_entity.pdbx_description
1 polymer ?
#
loop_
_entity_poly.entity_id
_entity_poly.type
_entity_poly.pdbx_seq_one_letter_code
_entity_poly.pdbx_strand_id
1 'polypeptide(L)'
;MTATRRGEIRIILSSPSLTKSTLLAKRSRDVSREGFNNWAFMSTHNWGESAKGQWTLEIENSVSMFRPNRLRDWVLVLYGTDSPPRKSPT
;
A
#
# COMPACT_ATOMS: atom_id res chain seq x y z
N MET A 1 3.40 -4.58 11.41
CA MET A 1 1.95 -4.52 11.66
C MET A 1 1.49 -5.82 12.32
N THR A 2 0.78 -5.74 13.44
CA THR A 2 0.15 -6.92 14.07
C THR A 2 -1.27 -7.12 13.56
N ALA A 3 -1.67 -8.37 13.40
CA ALA A 3 -3.00 -8.73 12.89
C ALA A 3 -3.58 -9.92 13.67
N THR A 4 -4.85 -9.85 14.03
CA THR A 4 -5.56 -10.98 14.66
C THR A 4 -6.09 -11.98 13.65
N ARG A 5 -6.36 -11.51 12.43
CA ARG A 5 -6.58 -12.33 11.23
C ARG A 5 -6.08 -11.56 10.01
N ARG A 6 -4.93 -11.96 9.46
CA ARG A 6 -4.22 -11.23 8.41
C ARG A 6 -5.06 -11.04 7.15
N GLY A 7 -5.89 -12.02 6.79
CA GLY A 7 -6.74 -11.98 5.61
C GLY A 7 -7.88 -10.95 5.62
N GLU A 8 -8.21 -10.38 6.79
CA GLU A 8 -9.24 -9.35 6.92
C GLU A 8 -8.73 -7.94 6.66
N ILE A 9 -7.41 -7.79 6.50
CA ILE A 9 -6.76 -6.52 6.23
C ILE A 9 -6.83 -6.24 4.73
N ARG A 10 -7.26 -5.03 4.38
CA ARG A 10 -7.15 -4.47 3.04
C ARG A 10 -6.29 -3.21 3.10
N ILE A 11 -5.38 -3.05 2.15
CA ILE A 11 -4.47 -1.91 2.07
C ILE A 11 -4.63 -1.25 0.70
N ILE A 12 -4.88 0.05 0.70
CA ILE A 12 -4.99 0.88 -0.50
C ILE A 12 -4.02 2.05 -0.35
N LEU A 13 -3.28 2.33 -1.41
CA LEU A 13 -2.44 3.52 -1.52
C LEU A 13 -3.00 4.43 -2.60
N SER A 14 -3.28 5.68 -2.25
CA SER A 14 -3.71 6.72 -3.19
C SER A 14 -2.56 7.70 -3.44
N SER A 15 -2.26 7.98 -4.71
CA SER A 15 -1.24 8.95 -5.10
C SER A 15 -1.77 10.39 -5.10
N PRO A 16 -0.89 11.40 -5.25
CA PRO A 16 -1.30 12.80 -5.40
C PRO A 16 -2.24 13.03 -6.60
N SER A 17 -2.11 12.22 -7.65
CA SER A 17 -2.98 12.25 -8.84
C SER A 17 -4.27 11.44 -8.67
N LEU A 18 -4.57 10.98 -7.45
CA LEU A 18 -5.77 10.23 -7.06
C LEU A 18 -5.85 8.80 -7.62
N THR A 19 -4.76 8.28 -8.19
CA THR A 19 -4.70 6.89 -8.63
C THR A 19 -4.67 5.97 -7.42
N LYS A 20 -5.63 5.04 -7.35
CA LYS A 20 -5.78 4.08 -6.25
C LYS A 20 -5.13 2.74 -6.58
N SER A 21 -4.14 2.35 -5.78
CA SER A 21 -3.44 1.07 -5.85
C SER A 21 -3.91 0.16 -4.72
N THR A 22 -4.57 -0.96 -5.02
CA THR A 22 -4.86 -1.99 -4.00
C THR A 22 -3.59 -2.81 -3.77
N LEU A 23 -2.89 -2.51 -2.69
CA LEU A 23 -1.65 -3.18 -2.30
C LEU A 23 -1.91 -4.56 -1.68
N LEU A 24 -3.04 -4.71 -1.01
CA LEU A 24 -3.49 -5.97 -0.42
C LEU A 24 -5.02 -6.02 -0.46
N ALA A 25 -5.56 -7.01 -1.18
CA ALA A 25 -6.98 -7.35 -1.12
C ALA A 25 -7.27 -8.27 0.08
N LYS A 26 -8.53 -8.33 0.51
CA LYS A 26 -8.97 -9.31 1.50
C LYS A 26 -8.74 -10.73 0.98
N ARG A 27 -8.33 -11.62 1.88
CA ARG A 27 -8.06 -13.03 1.59
C ARG A 27 -8.77 -13.89 2.62
N SER A 28 -9.99 -14.31 2.33
CA SER A 28 -10.86 -15.03 3.28
C SER A 28 -10.22 -16.28 3.88
N ARG A 29 -9.35 -16.98 3.14
CA ARG A 29 -8.62 -18.18 3.60
C ARG A 29 -7.37 -17.89 4.44
N ASP A 30 -6.90 -16.65 4.48
CA ASP A 30 -5.71 -16.27 5.25
C ASP A 30 -6.07 -15.99 6.71
N VAL A 31 -6.07 -17.06 7.52
CA VAL A 31 -6.39 -17.01 8.96
C VAL A 31 -5.17 -16.72 9.85
N SER A 32 -4.01 -16.39 9.27
CA SER A 32 -2.76 -16.18 10.00
C SER A 32 -2.83 -15.01 11.00
N ARG A 33 -2.09 -15.12 12.10
CA ARG A 33 -1.91 -14.08 13.13
C ARG A 33 -0.55 -13.37 13.07
N GLU A 34 0.29 -13.73 12.10
CA GLU A 34 1.65 -13.20 12.00
C GLU A 34 1.70 -11.72 11.56
N GLY A 35 0.59 -11.22 10.99
CA GLY A 35 0.54 -9.86 10.45
C GLY A 35 1.54 -9.65 9.32
N PHE A 36 2.22 -8.49 9.33
CA PHE A 36 3.24 -8.12 8.35
C PHE A 36 4.47 -7.57 9.05
N ASN A 37 5.60 -8.23 8.89
CA ASN A 37 6.90 -7.79 9.41
C ASN A 37 7.75 -7.26 8.27
N ASN A 38 7.96 -5.93 8.22
CA ASN A 38 8.73 -5.24 7.18
C ASN A 38 8.41 -5.68 5.75
N TRP A 39 7.13 -5.95 5.47
CA TRP A 39 6.70 -6.45 4.18
C TRP A 39 6.59 -5.31 3.17
N ALA A 40 7.34 -5.40 2.06
CA ALA A 40 7.33 -4.40 1.00
C ALA A 40 6.20 -4.69 -0.01
N PHE A 41 5.08 -3.99 0.15
CA PHE A 41 4.06 -3.93 -0.90
C PHE A 41 4.51 -2.97 -2.01
N MET A 42 4.15 -3.28 -3.26
CA MET A 42 4.55 -2.51 -4.44
C MET A 42 3.37 -2.34 -5.38
N SER A 43 3.38 -1.25 -6.15
CA SER A 43 2.45 -1.00 -7.26
C SER A 43 3.19 -0.34 -8.41
N THR A 44 2.76 -0.62 -9.64
CA THR A 44 3.18 0.08 -10.87
C THR A 44 2.09 0.99 -11.42
N HIS A 45 0.92 1.07 -10.78
CA HIS A 45 -0.21 1.86 -11.29
C HIS A 45 0.09 3.36 -11.39
N ASN A 46 1.06 3.84 -10.62
CA ASN A 46 1.44 5.25 -10.55
C ASN A 46 2.58 5.63 -11.50
N TRP A 47 2.93 4.76 -12.46
CA TRP A 47 4.05 5.00 -13.36
C TRP A 47 3.85 6.27 -14.19
N GLY A 48 4.85 7.15 -14.18
CA GLY A 48 4.82 8.41 -14.93
C GLY A 48 4.07 9.56 -14.24
N GLU A 49 3.49 9.33 -13.06
CA GLU A 49 2.92 10.40 -12.24
C GLU A 49 4.02 11.23 -11.56
N SER A 50 3.72 12.50 -11.28
CA SER A 50 4.52 13.29 -10.36
C SER A 50 4.32 12.78 -8.93
N ALA A 51 5.40 12.41 -8.26
CA ALA A 51 5.32 11.94 -6.88
C ALA A 51 5.11 13.06 -5.85
N LYS A 52 5.20 14.33 -6.27
CA LYS A 52 5.05 15.50 -5.40
C LYS A 52 3.59 15.68 -5.00
N GLY A 53 3.33 15.63 -3.70
CA GLY A 53 2.02 15.92 -3.11
C GLY A 53 1.67 14.96 -1.99
N GLN A 54 0.39 14.90 -1.64
CA GLN A 54 -0.09 14.05 -0.57
C GLN A 54 -0.29 12.61 -1.07
N TRP A 55 0.32 11.67 -0.34
CA TRP A 55 0.03 10.25 -0.45
C TRP A 55 -0.84 9.82 0.72
N THR A 56 -1.82 8.97 0.45
CA THR A 56 -2.75 8.48 1.49
C THR A 56 -2.71 6.96 1.54
N LEU A 57 -2.36 6.42 2.71
CA LEU A 57 -2.42 4.99 3.02
C LEU A 57 -3.71 4.69 3.79
N GLU A 58 -4.61 3.93 3.19
CA GLU A 58 -5.85 3.47 3.81
C GLU A 58 -5.70 2.00 4.21
N ILE A 59 -5.99 1.70 5.48
CA ILE A 59 -5.99 0.33 6.00
C ILE A 59 -7.37 0.04 6.57
N GLU A 60 -8.08 -0.88 5.93
CA GLU A 60 -9.38 -1.36 6.40
C GLU A 60 -9.19 -2.68 7.17
N ASN A 61 -9.92 -2.83 8.27
CA ASN A 61 -9.99 -4.07 9.05
C ASN A 61 -11.44 -4.40 9.36
N SER A 62 -11.87 -5.63 9.10
CA SER A 62 -13.23 -6.10 9.38
C SER A 62 -13.37 -6.89 10.69
N VAL A 63 -12.31 -6.99 11.48
CA VAL A 63 -12.33 -7.72 12.77
C VAL A 63 -12.86 -6.85 13.91
N SER A 64 -13.62 -7.48 14.81
CA SER A 64 -14.22 -6.95 16.04
C SER A 64 -13.30 -6.02 16.88
N MET A 65 -13.89 -4.97 17.45
CA MET A 65 -13.24 -3.94 18.29
C MET A 65 -12.44 -4.50 19.49
N PHE A 66 -12.74 -5.72 19.95
CA PHE A 66 -12.11 -6.31 21.13
C PHE A 66 -10.68 -6.83 20.89
N ARG A 67 -10.21 -6.86 19.64
CA ARG A 67 -8.88 -7.37 19.26
C ARG A 67 -8.26 -6.46 18.19
N PRO A 68 -7.79 -5.25 18.56
CA PRO A 68 -7.32 -4.27 17.59
C PRO A 68 -6.02 -4.71 16.90
N ASN A 69 -5.98 -4.55 15.58
CA ASN A 69 -4.75 -4.63 14.79
C ASN A 69 -3.94 -3.34 14.99
N ARG A 70 -2.61 -3.40 14.92
CA ARG A 70 -1.75 -2.23 15.13
C ARG A 70 -0.75 -2.06 13.99
N LEU A 71 -0.80 -0.91 13.32
CA LEU A 71 0.30 -0.41 12.50
C LEU A 71 1.29 0.30 13.43
N ARG A 72 2.55 -0.13 13.42
CA ARG A 72 3.61 0.48 14.24
C ARG A 72 4.29 1.61 13.47
N ASP A 73 4.60 1.34 12.22
CA ASP A 73 5.36 2.20 11.32
C ASP A 73 5.02 1.81 9.88
N TRP A 74 5.23 2.76 8.96
CA TRP A 74 5.16 2.55 7.53
C TRP A 74 6.16 3.47 6.84
N VAL A 75 6.67 3.04 5.69
CA VAL A 75 7.61 3.78 4.87
C VAL A 75 7.11 3.76 3.43
N LEU A 76 7.05 4.93 2.80
CA LEU A 76 6.83 5.06 1.37
C LEU A 76 8.18 5.22 0.67
N VAL A 77 8.53 4.26 -0.19
CA VAL A 77 9.73 4.32 -1.03
C VAL A 77 9.29 4.57 -2.46
N LEU A 78 9.79 5.66 -3.05
CA LEU A 78 9.46 6.07 -4.41
C LEU A 78 10.66 5.78 -5.32
N TYR A 79 10.40 5.10 -6.42
CA TYR A 79 11.38 4.85 -7.49
C TYR A 79 10.97 5.60 -8.74
N GLY A 80 11.92 6.22 -9.40
CA GLY A 80 11.68 7.00 -10.61
C GLY A 80 12.95 7.65 -11.14
N THR A 81 12.77 8.58 -12.05
CA THR A 81 13.84 9.38 -12.65
C THR A 81 13.63 10.85 -12.30
N ASP A 82 14.73 11.62 -12.27
CA ASP A 82 14.68 13.07 -12.05
C ASP A 82 14.10 13.82 -13.26
N SER A 83 14.40 13.32 -14.46
CA SER A 83 13.89 13.88 -15.72
C SER A 83 13.09 12.84 -16.52
N PRO A 84 12.16 13.27 -17.39
CA PRO A 84 11.49 12.37 -18.34
C PRO A 84 12.52 11.61 -19.21
N PRO A 85 12.19 10.38 -19.65
CA PRO A 85 13.05 9.67 -20.60
C PRO A 85 13.19 10.48 -21.89
N ARG A 86 14.37 10.40 -22.50
CA ARG A 86 14.68 11.10 -23.75
C ARG A 86 13.65 10.67 -24.80
N LYS A 87 12.97 11.63 -25.43
CA LYS A 87 12.09 11.32 -26.57
C LYS A 87 12.93 10.67 -27.65
N SER A 88 12.46 9.53 -28.17
CA SER A 88 13.08 8.92 -29.35
C SER A 88 13.10 9.94 -30.50
N PRO A 89 14.19 10.05 -31.26
CA PRO A 89 14.17 10.86 -32.47
C PRO A 89 13.10 10.28 -33.41
N THR A 90 12.11 11.11 -33.72
CA THR A 90 11.13 10.88 -34.80
C THR A 90 11.77 11.10 -36.14
#